data_AF-A0A6M4YBT1-F1
#
_entry.id   AF-A0A6M4YBT1-F1
#
_cell.length_a   1.000
_cell.length_b   1.000
_cell.length_c   1.000
_cell.angle_alpha   90.00
_cell.angle_beta   90.00
_cell.angle_gamma   90.00
#
_symmetry.space_group_name_H-M   'P 1'
#
loop_
_entity.id
_entity.type
_entity.pdbx_description
1 polymer ?
#
loop_
_entity_poly.entity_id
_entity_poly.type
_entity_poly.pdbx_seq_one_letter_code
_entity_poly.pdbx_strand_id
1 'polypeptide(L)'
;MSQEMKMNVAQDNAERQRQHVKRKQESHSRLQCWISNRHAERLQELGQHLEDNQASLIEQAIDLLYQHELVPQYVEEHSDQHAHHEEQSRADTID
;
A
#
# COMPACT_ATOMS: atom_id res chain seq x y z
N MET A 1 15.55 19.02 35.79
CA MET A 1 15.29 19.49 34.41
C MET A 1 15.19 18.39 33.35
N SER A 2 15.79 17.18 33.51
CA SER A 2 15.68 16.10 32.50
C SER A 2 14.36 15.31 32.47
N GLN A 3 13.46 15.50 33.43
CA GLN A 3 12.18 14.77 33.49
C GLN A 3 11.07 15.45 32.68
N GLU A 4 11.10 16.79 32.57
CA GLU A 4 10.12 17.59 31.80
C GLU A 4 10.27 17.41 30.29
N MET A 5 11.51 17.24 29.78
CA MET A 5 11.75 16.95 28.36
C MET A 5 11.20 15.58 27.94
N LYS A 6 11.28 14.55 28.80
CA LYS A 6 10.74 13.22 28.50
C LYS A 6 9.21 13.21 28.45
N MET A 7 8.55 14.01 29.28
CA MET A 7 7.08 14.14 29.26
C MET A 7 6.58 14.83 27.99
N ASN A 8 7.29 15.86 27.51
CA ASN A 8 6.95 16.55 26.26
C ASN A 8 7.08 15.65 25.02
N VAL A 9 8.12 14.80 24.94
CA VAL A 9 8.29 13.84 23.83
C VAL A 9 7.25 12.72 23.87
N ALA A 10 6.87 12.25 25.07
CA ALA A 10 5.80 11.26 25.23
C ALA A 10 4.41 11.83 24.86
N GLN A 11 4.15 13.10 25.18
CA GLN A 11 2.95 13.82 24.73
C GLN A 11 2.93 13.98 23.21
N ASP A 12 4.05 14.34 22.57
CA ASP A 12 4.17 14.46 21.12
C ASP A 12 3.94 13.10 20.41
N ASN A 13 4.45 12.01 20.96
CA ASN A 13 4.22 10.67 20.39
C ASN A 13 2.75 10.22 20.54
N ALA A 14 2.13 10.47 21.69
CA ALA A 14 0.71 10.19 21.91
C ALA A 14 -0.21 11.06 21.02
N GLU A 15 0.14 12.34 20.80
CA GLU A 15 -0.55 13.25 19.88
C GLU A 15 -0.44 12.77 18.44
N ARG A 16 0.75 12.37 18.00
CA ARG A 16 0.98 11.78 16.67
C ARG A 16 0.21 10.48 16.48
N GLN A 17 0.17 9.62 17.50
CA GLN A 17 -0.62 8.40 17.46
C GLN A 17 -2.11 8.73 17.33
N ARG A 18 -2.62 9.72 18.07
CA ARG A 18 -4.01 10.21 17.94
C ARG A 18 -4.29 10.74 16.54
N GLN A 19 -3.38 11.51 15.94
CA GLN A 19 -3.54 12.06 14.59
C GLN A 19 -3.41 11.00 13.50
N HIS A 20 -2.57 9.99 13.69
CA HIS A 20 -2.45 8.84 12.78
C HIS A 20 -3.74 8.01 12.79
N VAL A 21 -4.29 7.74 13.99
CA VAL A 21 -5.58 7.08 14.15
C VAL A 21 -6.71 7.92 13.52
N LYS A 22 -6.73 9.24 13.72
CA LYS A 22 -7.75 10.13 13.13
C LYS A 22 -7.73 10.11 11.60
N ARG A 23 -6.55 10.22 10.98
CA ARG A 23 -6.40 10.16 9.51
C ARG A 23 -6.74 8.77 8.94
N LYS A 24 -6.40 7.69 9.67
CA LYS A 24 -6.83 6.33 9.29
C LYS A 24 -8.36 6.19 9.35
N GLN A 25 -9.04 6.75 10.35
CA GLN A 25 -10.52 6.67 10.44
C GLN A 25 -11.26 7.38 9.30
N GLU A 26 -10.68 8.43 8.71
CA GLU A 26 -11.28 9.17 7.59
C GLU A 26 -11.15 8.43 6.24
N SER A 27 -10.19 7.49 6.13
CA SER A 27 -9.84 6.82 4.86
C SER A 27 -9.93 5.28 4.92
N HIS A 28 -10.06 4.70 6.11
CA HIS A 28 -10.09 3.26 6.33
C HIS A 28 -11.36 2.86 7.09
N SER A 29 -11.95 1.75 6.67
CA SER A 29 -13.02 1.07 7.40
C SER A 29 -12.43 -0.01 8.31
N ARG A 30 -12.90 -0.09 9.56
CA ARG A 30 -12.48 -1.16 10.47
C ARG A 30 -13.23 -2.45 10.14
N LEU A 31 -12.49 -3.45 9.66
CA LEU A 31 -13.03 -4.79 9.39
C LEU A 31 -12.92 -5.68 10.63
N GLN A 32 -14.02 -6.34 11.01
CA GLN A 32 -14.01 -7.47 11.93
C GLN A 32 -14.18 -8.75 11.12
N CYS A 33 -13.26 -9.70 11.23
CA CYS A 33 -13.32 -10.96 10.51
C CYS A 33 -12.92 -12.13 11.41
N TRP A 34 -13.43 -13.31 11.06
CA TRP A 34 -13.03 -14.57 11.67
C TRP A 34 -12.08 -15.30 10.72
N ILE A 35 -10.93 -15.69 11.24
CA ILE A 35 -9.97 -16.57 10.57
C ILE A 35 -9.70 -17.78 11.47
N SER A 36 -9.31 -18.91 10.89
CA SER A 36 -8.96 -20.06 11.72
C SER A 36 -7.66 -19.81 12.48
N ASN A 37 -7.51 -20.43 13.66
CA ASN A 37 -6.35 -20.25 14.53
C ASN A 37 -5.02 -20.49 13.79
N ARG A 38 -4.97 -21.50 12.93
CA ARG A 38 -3.80 -21.78 12.08
C ARG A 38 -3.39 -20.60 11.20
N HIS A 39 -4.35 -19.86 10.64
CA HIS A 39 -4.04 -18.68 9.82
C HIS A 39 -3.63 -17.48 10.68
N ALA A 40 -4.23 -17.33 11.87
CA ALA A 40 -3.81 -16.30 12.82
C ALA A 40 -2.35 -16.50 13.26
N GLU A 41 -1.97 -17.74 13.59
CA GLU A 41 -0.59 -18.10 13.95
C GLU A 41 0.39 -17.82 12.81
N ARG A 42 0.06 -18.25 11.59
CA ARG A 42 0.91 -17.99 10.41
C ARG A 42 1.04 -16.51 10.09
N LEU A 43 -0.03 -15.73 10.22
CA LEU A 43 0.01 -14.29 10.00
C LEU A 43 0.88 -13.60 11.07
N GLN A 44 0.83 -14.08 12.32
CA GLN A 44 1.67 -13.60 13.40
C GLN A 44 3.16 -13.93 13.17
N GLU A 45 3.49 -15.17 12.77
CA GLU A 45 4.84 -15.58 12.41
C GLU A 45 5.38 -14.76 11.23
N LEU A 46 4.56 -14.59 10.18
CA LEU A 46 4.92 -13.82 9.00
C LEU A 46 5.21 -12.35 9.34
N GLY A 47 4.38 -11.73 10.19
CA GLY A 47 4.62 -10.37 10.68
C GLY A 47 5.94 -10.24 11.45
N GLN A 48 6.29 -11.24 12.26
CA GLN A 48 7.59 -11.24 12.96
C GLN A 48 8.76 -11.37 12.00
N HIS A 49 8.68 -12.26 11.01
CA HIS A 49 9.75 -12.49 10.04
C HIS A 49 9.99 -11.29 9.11
N LEU A 50 8.93 -10.58 8.72
CA LEU A 50 9.02 -9.41 7.85
C LEU A 50 9.19 -8.09 8.61
N GLU A 51 9.21 -8.15 9.95
CA GLU A 51 9.19 -6.97 10.82
C GLU A 51 8.07 -5.98 10.47
N ASP A 52 6.90 -6.52 10.08
CA ASP A 52 5.74 -5.74 9.65
C ASP A 52 4.48 -6.13 10.45
N ASN A 53 3.48 -5.27 10.40
CA ASN A 53 2.22 -5.45 11.11
C ASN A 53 1.21 -6.25 10.28
N GLN A 54 0.36 -7.00 10.98
CA GLN A 54 -0.63 -7.87 10.36
C GLN A 54 -1.60 -7.14 9.42
N ALA A 55 -1.96 -5.88 9.72
CA ALA A 55 -2.89 -5.12 8.89
C ALA A 55 -2.27 -4.78 7.52
N SER A 56 -1.02 -4.35 7.51
CA SER A 56 -0.28 -4.08 6.26
C SER A 56 -0.09 -5.34 5.42
N LEU A 57 0.17 -6.49 6.04
CA LEU A 57 0.25 -7.77 5.32
C LEU A 57 -1.10 -8.18 4.71
N ILE A 58 -2.20 -7.96 5.44
CA ILE A 58 -3.55 -8.23 4.93
C ILE A 58 -3.89 -7.29 3.76
N GLU A 59 -3.60 -6.00 3.89
CA GLU A 59 -3.81 -5.01 2.81
C GLU A 59 -3.05 -5.42 1.53
N GLN A 60 -1.78 -5.79 1.64
CA GLN A 60 -0.98 -6.27 0.50
C GLN A 60 -1.54 -7.56 -0.11
N ALA A 61 -1.99 -8.51 0.72
CA ALA A 61 -2.58 -9.75 0.22
C ALA A 61 -3.89 -9.51 -0.53
N ILE A 62 -4.70 -8.53 -0.09
CA ILE A 62 -5.92 -8.11 -0.79
C ILE A 62 -5.57 -7.51 -2.16
N ASP A 63 -4.58 -6.61 -2.22
CA ASP A 63 -4.14 -6.00 -3.48
C ASP A 63 -3.64 -7.05 -4.48
N LEU A 64 -2.82 -8.00 -4.02
CA LEU A 64 -2.32 -9.10 -4.87
C LEU A 64 -3.45 -10.00 -5.36
N LEU A 65 -4.41 -10.34 -4.50
CA LEU A 65 -5.55 -11.16 -4.88
C LEU A 65 -6.45 -10.42 -5.88
N TYR A 66 -6.67 -9.12 -5.68
CA TYR A 66 -7.46 -8.29 -6.59
C TYR A 66 -6.81 -8.23 -7.97
N GLN A 67 -5.50 -8.04 -8.04
CA GLN A 67 -4.74 -8.07 -9.29
C GLN A 67 -4.87 -9.41 -10.01
N HIS A 68 -4.79 -10.53 -9.27
CA HIS A 68 -4.87 -11.86 -9.86
C HIS A 68 -6.28 -12.22 -10.38
N GLU A 69 -7.32 -11.86 -9.63
CA GLU A 69 -8.69 -12.32 -9.90
C GLU A 69 -9.52 -11.34 -10.75
N LEU A 70 -9.25 -10.04 -10.66
CA LEU A 70 -10.15 -8.99 -11.18
C LEU A 70 -9.51 -8.05 -12.19
N VAL A 71 -8.18 -8.05 -12.32
CA VAL A 71 -7.50 -7.34 -13.41
C VAL A 71 -7.29 -8.34 -14.54
N PRO A 72 -8.05 -8.26 -15.64
CA PRO A 72 -7.80 -9.13 -16.77
C PRO A 72 -6.42 -8.79 -17.37
N GLN A 73 -5.63 -9.81 -17.70
CA GLN A 73 -4.27 -9.72 -18.26
C GLN A 73 -4.23 -9.10 -19.67
N TYR A 74 -4.82 -7.92 -19.89
CA TYR A 74 -4.84 -7.24 -21.19
C TYR A 74 -3.84 -6.09 -21.26
N VAL A 75 -2.56 -6.27 -20.86
CA VAL A 75 -1.53 -5.27 -21.20
C VAL A 75 -0.12 -5.87 -21.27
N GLU A 76 0.15 -6.85 -22.14
CA GLU A 76 1.54 -7.19 -22.52
C GLU A 76 1.78 -7.35 -24.03
N GLU A 77 0.83 -6.99 -24.90
CA GLU A 77 1.01 -7.13 -26.37
C GLU A 77 0.98 -5.83 -27.20
N HIS A 78 0.93 -4.63 -26.60
CA HIS A 78 0.86 -3.37 -27.38
C HIS A 78 1.92 -2.31 -27.07
N SER A 79 3.05 -2.69 -26.46
CA SER A 79 4.17 -1.75 -26.27
C SER A 79 5.01 -1.51 -27.55
N ASP A 80 4.79 -2.26 -28.63
CA ASP A 80 5.60 -2.16 -29.86
C ASP A 80 5.02 -1.27 -30.98
N GLN A 81 3.83 -0.68 -30.84
CA GLN A 81 3.21 0.08 -31.94
C GLN A 81 3.29 1.61 -31.85
N HIS A 82 3.78 2.17 -30.74
CA HIS A 82 3.89 3.64 -30.60
C HIS A 82 5.19 4.24 -31.18
N ALA A 83 6.16 3.43 -31.61
CA ALA A 83 7.40 3.94 -32.21
C ALA A 83 7.28 4.33 -33.69
N HIS A 84 6.21 3.95 -34.40
CA HIS A 84 6.10 4.18 -35.85
C HIS A 84 5.33 5.46 -36.26
N HIS A 85 4.71 6.18 -35.33
CA HIS A 85 3.90 7.36 -35.69
C HIS A 85 4.64 8.71 -35.64
N GLU A 86 5.83 8.78 -35.01
CA GLU A 86 6.58 10.05 -34.94
C GLU A 86 7.46 10.33 -36.17
N GLU A 87 7.69 9.34 -37.05
CA GLU A 87 8.61 9.51 -38.18
C GLU A 87 7.91 10.02 -39.46
N GLN A 88 6.58 9.95 -39.55
CA GLN A 88 5.82 10.46 -40.70
C GLN A 88 5.45 11.94 -40.61
N SER A 89 5.42 12.54 -39.42
CA SER A 89 5.02 13.95 -39.28
C SER A 89 6.15 14.94 -39.59
N ARG A 90 7.41 14.47 -39.69
CA ARG A 90 8.59 15.31 -39.96
C ARG A 90 8.89 15.55 -41.44
N ALA A 91 8.23 14.83 -42.37
CA ALA A 91 8.58 14.89 -43.79
C ALA A 91 7.81 15.96 -44.60
N ASP A 92 6.71 16.51 -44.09
CA ASP A 92 5.79 17.37 -44.86
C ASP A 92 5.86 18.87 -44.50
N THR A 93 6.99 19.36 -44.00
CA THR A 93 7.16 20.82 -43.72
C THR A 93 8.53 21.32 -44.14
N ILE A 94 8.87 21.14 -45.42
CA ILE A 94 9.93 21.92 -46.09
C ILE A 94 9.45 22.23 -47.52
N ASP A 95 8.92 23.43 -47.73
CA ASP A 95 8.98 24.20 -48.99
C ASP A 95 9.44 25.62 -48.64
#